data_AF-A0AA86XH78-F1
#
_entry.id   AF-A0AA86XH78-F1
#
_cell.length_a   1.000
_cell.length_b   1.000
_cell.length_c   1.000
_cell.angle_alpha   90.00
_cell.angle_beta   90.00
_cell.angle_gamma   90.00
#
_symmetry.space_group_name_H-M   'P 1'
#
loop_
_entity.id
_entity.type
_entity.pdbx_description
1 polymer ?
#
loop_
_entity_poly.entity_id
_entity_poly.type
_entity_poly.pdbx_seq_one_letter_code
_entity_poly.pdbx_strand_id
1 'polypeptide(L)'
;MSAMSNLENLARAIGEDVKEIKEDSELKDREVQERLGSLESRPRVNPENLVTKAELEEKGYLTSHQDLSTYAQKWELYNDIPIKARISALENRPSFDNLTSSQRESLKGENGHSLNANVRIEGSYRNGATSQLNLIADVYYDGTRLTSGYTLDYYYRGFGNNSWGVLRNQTPDANGKFGQWNASQRSGGWFEVRIEVNYRGLRASAFTHLDNVNDGERGATGAPGQNIVNQNGSQALNYWAGTQAQYDALPTKDPNTIYDIFK
;
A
#
# COMPACT_ATOMS: atom_id res chain seq x y z
N MET A 1 96.77 -1.51 -113.34
CA MET A 1 96.94 -1.58 -111.87
C MET A 1 95.69 -2.03 -111.09
N SER A 2 94.51 -2.20 -111.71
CA SER A 2 93.24 -2.47 -110.98
C SER A 2 92.93 -3.94 -110.63
N ALA A 3 93.63 -4.92 -111.21
CA ALA A 3 93.31 -6.34 -111.03
C ALA A 3 94.05 -7.02 -109.86
N MET A 4 95.34 -6.69 -109.63
CA MET A 4 96.11 -7.20 -108.48
C MET A 4 95.58 -6.67 -107.15
N SER A 5 95.16 -5.41 -107.08
CA SER A 5 94.55 -4.82 -105.88
C SER A 5 93.25 -5.53 -105.47
N ASN A 6 92.47 -6.00 -106.45
CA ASN A 6 91.23 -6.73 -106.18
C ASN A 6 91.49 -8.14 -105.63
N LEU A 7 92.58 -8.79 -106.08
CA LEU A 7 92.95 -10.12 -105.63
C LEU A 7 93.51 -10.11 -104.19
N GLU A 8 94.30 -9.09 -103.85
CA GLU A 8 94.81 -8.89 -102.47
C GLU A 8 93.68 -8.55 -101.49
N ASN A 9 92.71 -7.72 -101.92
CA ASN A 9 91.52 -7.41 -101.13
C ASN A 9 90.66 -8.65 -100.88
N LEU A 10 90.48 -9.51 -101.88
CA LEU A 10 89.73 -10.76 -101.76
C LEU A 10 90.44 -11.76 -100.83
N ALA A 11 91.77 -11.91 -100.97
CA ALA A 11 92.55 -12.79 -100.10
C ALA A 11 92.51 -12.34 -98.62
N ARG A 12 92.51 -11.03 -98.37
CA ARG A 12 92.35 -10.49 -97.01
C ARG A 12 90.95 -10.77 -96.45
N ALA A 13 89.90 -10.53 -97.23
CA ALA A 13 88.52 -10.79 -96.81
C ALA A 13 88.28 -12.28 -96.48
N ILE A 14 88.80 -13.19 -97.31
CA ILE A 14 88.73 -14.63 -97.05
C ILE A 14 89.49 -14.99 -95.76
N GLY A 15 90.66 -14.38 -95.53
CA GLY A 15 91.42 -14.61 -94.30
C GLY A 15 90.69 -14.12 -93.04
N GLU A 16 89.96 -13.00 -93.14
CA GLU A 16 89.11 -12.46 -92.07
C GLU A 16 87.92 -13.40 -91.80
N ASP A 17 87.18 -13.82 -92.84
CA ASP A 17 86.05 -14.74 -92.70
C ASP A 17 86.46 -16.10 -92.11
N VAL A 18 87.59 -16.66 -92.55
CA VAL A 18 88.12 -17.94 -92.02
C VAL A 18 88.49 -17.81 -90.55
N LYS A 19 89.05 -16.66 -90.15
CA LYS A 19 89.37 -16.38 -88.75
C LYS A 19 88.09 -16.27 -87.92
N GLU A 20 87.08 -15.56 -88.41
CA GLU A 20 85.78 -15.40 -87.73
C GLU A 20 85.05 -16.74 -87.58
N ILE A 21 85.04 -17.59 -88.63
CA ILE A 21 84.45 -18.94 -88.58
C ILE A 21 85.14 -19.79 -87.51
N LYS A 22 86.47 -19.71 -87.42
CA LYS A 22 87.23 -20.47 -86.42
C LYS A 22 86.91 -19.99 -85.00
N GLU A 23 86.89 -18.68 -84.79
CA GLU A 23 86.56 -18.07 -83.49
C GLU A 23 85.11 -18.40 -83.06
N ASP A 24 84.15 -18.40 -83.98
CA ASP A 24 82.75 -18.79 -83.72
C ASP A 24 82.63 -20.29 -83.37
N SER A 25 83.38 -21.16 -84.04
CA SER A 25 83.42 -22.59 -83.70
C SER A 25 84.01 -22.83 -82.31
N GLU A 26 85.11 -22.16 -81.96
CA GLU A 26 85.74 -22.25 -80.64
C GLU A 26 84.81 -21.70 -79.53
N LEU A 27 84.05 -20.64 -79.83
CA LEU A 27 83.04 -20.10 -78.93
C LEU A 27 81.89 -21.11 -78.69
N LYS A 28 81.38 -21.73 -79.75
CA LYS A 28 80.33 -22.76 -79.67
C LYS A 28 80.78 -23.97 -78.87
N ASP A 29 82.00 -24.43 -79.10
CA ASP A 29 82.57 -25.56 -78.34
C ASP A 29 82.66 -25.22 -76.85
N ARG A 30 83.08 -24.00 -76.50
CA ARG A 30 83.10 -23.53 -75.12
C ARG A 30 81.70 -23.46 -74.50
N GLU A 31 80.73 -22.89 -75.20
CA GLU A 31 79.34 -22.82 -74.70
C GLU A 31 78.73 -24.22 -74.50
N VAL A 32 79.03 -25.17 -75.40
CA VAL A 32 78.59 -26.55 -75.27
C VAL A 32 79.23 -27.21 -74.04
N GLN A 33 80.53 -27.00 -73.82
CA GLN A 33 81.22 -27.52 -72.63
C GLN A 33 80.66 -26.91 -71.34
N GLU A 34 80.36 -25.61 -71.31
CA GLU A 34 79.75 -24.95 -70.15
C GLU A 34 78.33 -25.46 -69.85
N ARG A 35 77.50 -25.66 -70.89
CA ARG A 35 76.17 -26.26 -70.74
C ARG A 35 76.24 -27.70 -70.28
N LEU A 36 77.19 -28.48 -70.80
CA LEU A 36 77.40 -29.85 -70.39
C LEU A 36 77.84 -29.92 -68.92
N GLY A 37 78.82 -29.12 -68.53
CA GLY A 37 79.24 -29.00 -67.13
C GLY A 37 78.09 -28.58 -66.20
N SER A 38 77.26 -27.63 -66.63
CA SER A 38 76.08 -27.17 -65.88
C SER A 38 74.96 -28.22 -65.78
N LEU A 39 74.88 -29.17 -66.71
CA LEU A 39 73.95 -30.30 -66.66
C LEU A 39 74.49 -31.41 -65.77
N GLU A 40 75.79 -31.69 -65.85
CA GLU A 40 76.46 -32.72 -65.06
C GLU A 40 76.58 -32.34 -63.58
N SER A 41 76.70 -31.04 -63.27
CA SER A 41 76.71 -30.54 -61.90
C SER A 41 75.33 -30.46 -61.24
N ARG A 42 74.24 -30.80 -61.96
CA ARG A 42 72.90 -30.78 -61.37
C ARG A 42 72.81 -31.86 -60.28
N PRO A 43 72.26 -31.52 -59.09
CA PRO A 43 72.05 -32.50 -58.04
C PRO A 43 71.21 -33.66 -58.56
N ARG A 44 71.72 -34.89 -58.45
CA ARG A 44 70.93 -36.09 -58.76
C ARG A 44 69.97 -36.35 -57.61
N VAL A 45 68.67 -36.23 -57.86
CA VAL A 45 67.64 -36.61 -56.89
C VAL A 45 67.56 -38.14 -56.88
N ASN A 46 67.69 -38.76 -55.70
CA ASN A 46 67.43 -40.18 -55.52
C ASN A 46 65.93 -40.38 -55.24
N PRO A 47 65.15 -40.98 -56.17
CA PRO A 47 63.71 -41.16 -55.99
C PRO A 47 63.35 -42.09 -54.82
N GLU A 48 64.27 -42.96 -54.39
CA GLU A 48 64.04 -43.94 -53.32
C GLU A 48 63.87 -43.32 -51.93
N ASN A 49 64.32 -42.08 -51.75
CA ASN A 49 64.18 -41.34 -50.49
C ASN A 49 62.96 -40.40 -50.49
N LEU A 50 62.14 -40.43 -51.54
CA LEU A 50 60.94 -39.61 -51.67
C LEU A 50 59.69 -40.48 -51.50
N VAL A 51 58.71 -39.98 -50.75
CA VAL A 51 57.40 -40.63 -50.63
C VAL A 51 56.59 -40.35 -51.88
N THR A 52 56.09 -41.39 -52.54
CA THR A 52 55.19 -41.27 -53.68
C THR A 52 53.78 -40.88 -53.22
N LYS A 53 52.98 -40.31 -54.14
CA LYS A 53 51.56 -40.01 -53.86
C LYS A 53 50.77 -41.28 -53.50
N ALA A 54 51.08 -42.40 -54.16
CA ALA A 54 50.46 -43.68 -53.88
C ALA A 54 50.82 -44.19 -52.47
N GLU A 55 52.10 -44.13 -52.08
CA GLU A 55 52.52 -44.50 -50.72
C GLU A 55 51.88 -43.58 -49.67
N LEU A 56 51.81 -42.26 -49.90
CA LEU A 56 51.20 -41.34 -48.94
C LEU A 56 49.70 -41.64 -48.73
N GLU A 57 49.00 -42.00 -49.79
CA GLU A 57 47.58 -42.36 -49.76
C GLU A 57 47.37 -43.76 -49.14
N GLU A 58 48.26 -44.71 -49.41
CA GLU A 58 48.29 -46.04 -48.78
C GLU A 58 48.58 -45.95 -47.28
N LYS A 59 49.44 -45.02 -46.83
CA LYS A 59 49.75 -44.84 -45.41
C LYS A 59 48.52 -44.44 -44.58
N GLY A 60 47.45 -43.95 -45.20
CA GLY A 60 46.13 -43.80 -44.56
C GLY A 60 46.16 -42.93 -43.30
N TYR A 61 47.00 -41.89 -43.27
CA TYR A 61 47.11 -40.99 -42.13
C TYR A 61 45.74 -40.32 -41.85
N LEU A 62 45.04 -40.84 -40.83
CA LEU A 62 43.73 -40.42 -40.32
C LEU A 62 42.66 -40.19 -41.41
N THR A 63 42.19 -41.28 -42.02
CA THR A 63 41.11 -41.25 -43.03
C THR A 63 39.72 -41.01 -42.46
N SER A 64 39.54 -41.14 -41.14
CA SER A 64 38.30 -40.82 -40.46
C SER A 64 38.57 -40.42 -39.01
N HIS A 65 37.74 -39.53 -38.48
CA HIS A 65 37.74 -39.16 -37.06
C HIS A 65 36.77 -40.05 -36.28
N GLN A 66 36.96 -40.13 -34.95
CA GLN A 66 35.98 -40.77 -34.06
C GLN A 66 34.63 -40.07 -34.18
N ASP A 67 33.54 -40.83 -34.03
CA ASP A 67 32.20 -40.27 -34.06
C ASP A 67 32.01 -39.28 -32.89
N LEU A 68 31.63 -38.05 -33.23
CA LEU A 68 31.39 -36.98 -32.27
C LEU A 68 29.90 -36.77 -31.98
N SER A 69 29.02 -37.66 -32.48
CA SER A 69 27.56 -37.57 -32.31
C SER A 69 27.09 -37.56 -30.84
N THR A 70 27.91 -38.08 -29.92
CA THR A 70 27.62 -38.10 -28.47
C THR A 70 27.97 -36.79 -27.77
N TYR A 71 28.70 -35.89 -28.43
CA TYR A 71 29.01 -34.57 -27.90
C TYR A 71 27.92 -33.57 -28.26
N ALA A 72 27.50 -32.80 -27.26
CA ALA A 72 26.54 -31.72 -27.47
C ALA A 72 27.10 -30.69 -28.46
N GLN A 73 26.31 -30.36 -29.47
CA GLN A 73 26.66 -29.28 -30.39
C GLN A 73 26.62 -27.95 -29.64
N LYS A 74 27.42 -26.97 -30.07
CA LYS A 74 27.56 -25.67 -29.36
C LYS A 74 26.21 -24.97 -29.10
N TRP A 75 25.22 -25.17 -29.98
CA TRP A 75 23.87 -24.61 -29.84
C TRP A 75 22.97 -25.37 -28.84
N GLU A 76 23.31 -26.62 -28.47
CA GLU A 76 22.59 -27.42 -27.47
C GLU A 76 22.96 -27.06 -26.03
N LEU A 77 24.12 -26.43 -25.82
CA LEU A 77 24.65 -26.10 -24.48
C LEU A 77 24.04 -24.84 -23.85
N TYR A 78 23.41 -23.96 -24.64
CA TYR A 78 22.89 -22.68 -24.15
C TYR A 78 21.40 -22.55 -24.45
N ASN A 79 20.57 -22.68 -23.41
CA ASN A 79 19.14 -22.45 -23.49
C ASN A 79 18.74 -21.23 -22.64
N ASP A 80 18.59 -20.07 -23.28
CA ASP A 80 18.18 -18.83 -22.61
C ASP A 80 16.67 -18.61 -22.57
N ILE A 81 15.87 -19.55 -23.10
CA ILE A 81 14.40 -19.47 -23.10
C ILE A 81 13.86 -19.26 -21.68
N PRO A 82 14.28 -20.02 -20.64
CA PRO A 82 13.78 -19.82 -19.28
C PRO A 82 14.16 -18.46 -18.70
N ILE A 83 15.34 -17.95 -19.04
CA ILE A 83 15.84 -16.66 -18.54
C ILE A 83 15.08 -15.51 -19.22
N LYS A 84 14.93 -15.55 -20.55
CA LYS A 84 14.13 -14.58 -21.31
C LYS A 84 12.68 -14.53 -20.84
N ALA A 85 12.07 -15.69 -20.55
CA ALA A 85 10.72 -15.76 -20.00
C ALA A 85 10.63 -15.07 -18.62
N ARG A 86 11.61 -15.30 -17.73
CA ARG A 86 11.66 -14.64 -16.41
C ARG A 86 11.89 -13.14 -16.51
N ILE A 87 12.78 -12.70 -17.40
CA ILE A 87 13.04 -11.27 -17.64
C ILE A 87 11.78 -10.58 -18.18
N SER A 88 11.14 -11.16 -19.19
CA SER A 88 9.90 -10.61 -19.74
C SER A 88 8.77 -10.55 -18.69
N ALA A 89 8.65 -11.57 -17.84
CA ALA A 89 7.68 -11.54 -16.73
C ALA A 89 8.00 -10.45 -15.70
N LEU A 90 9.28 -10.18 -15.44
CA LEU A 90 9.72 -9.11 -14.54
C LEU A 90 9.49 -7.71 -15.12
N GLU A 91 9.79 -7.52 -16.40
CA GLU A 91 9.57 -6.25 -17.12
C GLU A 91 8.08 -5.92 -17.25
N ASN A 92 7.23 -6.93 -17.43
CA ASN A 92 5.77 -6.76 -17.49
C ASN A 92 5.10 -6.67 -16.12
N ARG A 93 5.86 -6.80 -15.02
CA ARG A 93 5.27 -6.76 -13.68
C ARG A 93 4.83 -5.32 -13.38
N PRO A 94 3.55 -5.08 -13.02
CA PRO A 94 3.06 -3.74 -12.73
C PRO A 94 3.89 -3.11 -11.60
N SER A 95 4.40 -1.90 -11.83
CA SER A 95 4.94 -1.04 -10.78
C SER A 95 3.84 -0.16 -10.21
N PHE A 96 4.06 0.44 -9.04
CA PHE A 96 3.13 1.39 -8.45
C PHE A 96 2.80 2.56 -9.41
N ASP A 97 3.76 2.99 -10.22
CA ASP A 97 3.59 4.07 -11.20
C ASP A 97 2.73 3.65 -12.40
N ASN A 98 2.69 2.35 -12.71
CA ASN A 98 1.90 1.77 -13.81
C ASN A 98 0.47 1.41 -13.38
N LEU A 99 0.11 1.62 -12.11
CA LEU A 99 -1.25 1.41 -11.63
C LEU A 99 -2.14 2.58 -12.06
N THR A 100 -3.38 2.26 -12.43
CA THR A 100 -4.42 3.28 -12.63
C THR A 100 -4.64 4.07 -11.34
N SER A 101 -5.14 5.30 -11.45
CA SER A 101 -5.47 6.12 -10.27
C SER A 101 -6.43 5.40 -9.32
N SER A 102 -7.41 4.65 -9.85
CA SER A 102 -8.33 3.83 -9.05
C SER A 102 -7.62 2.69 -8.29
N GLN A 103 -6.67 2.00 -8.93
CA GLN A 103 -5.88 0.95 -8.28
C GLN A 103 -4.95 1.55 -7.20
N ARG A 104 -4.34 2.71 -7.45
CA ARG A 104 -3.52 3.39 -6.43
C ARG A 104 -4.36 3.83 -5.25
N GLU A 105 -5.53 4.41 -5.47
CA GLU A 105 -6.43 4.85 -4.40
C GLU A 105 -6.88 3.67 -3.52
N SER A 106 -7.16 2.51 -4.14
CA SER A 106 -7.49 1.29 -3.38
C SER A 106 -6.38 0.79 -2.46
N LEU A 107 -5.12 1.15 -2.74
CA LEU A 107 -3.93 0.76 -1.97
C LEU A 107 -3.50 1.80 -0.93
N LYS A 108 -4.00 3.04 -0.98
CA LYS A 108 -3.63 4.12 -0.05
C LYS A 108 -4.13 3.95 1.38
N GLY A 109 -5.01 2.97 1.63
CA GLY A 109 -5.60 2.77 2.97
C GLY A 109 -6.70 3.78 3.33
N GLU A 110 -7.17 4.58 2.37
CA GLU A 110 -8.31 5.51 2.56
C GLU A 110 -9.64 4.80 2.83
N ASN A 111 -9.67 3.47 2.74
CA ASN A 111 -10.80 2.61 3.14
C ASN A 111 -10.90 2.41 4.67
N GLY A 112 -9.96 2.94 5.44
CA GLY A 112 -10.01 2.92 6.91
C GLY A 112 -11.06 3.90 7.43
N HIS A 113 -12.32 3.46 7.45
CA HIS A 113 -13.42 4.23 8.02
C HIS A 113 -13.69 3.88 9.48
N SER A 114 -14.05 4.87 10.29
CA SER A 114 -14.41 4.69 11.69
C SER A 114 -15.89 5.05 11.91
N LEU A 115 -16.60 4.15 12.60
CA LEU A 115 -17.95 4.41 13.09
C LEU A 115 -17.94 4.43 14.62
N ASN A 116 -18.35 5.54 15.21
CA ASN A 116 -18.51 5.70 16.64
C ASN A 116 -19.97 5.97 16.98
N ALA A 117 -20.45 5.42 18.10
CA ALA A 117 -21.80 5.66 18.58
C ALA A 117 -21.78 5.89 20.09
N ASN A 118 -22.61 6.83 20.55
CA ASN A 118 -22.97 7.04 21.94
C ASN A 118 -24.48 6.98 22.08
N VAL A 119 -24.96 6.64 23.27
CA VAL A 119 -26.39 6.65 23.61
C VAL A 119 -26.59 7.36 24.93
N ARG A 120 -27.63 8.17 25.01
CA ARG A 120 -27.99 8.94 26.20
C ARG A 120 -29.49 8.91 26.42
N ILE A 121 -29.86 8.97 27.69
CA ILE A 121 -31.24 9.08 28.15
C ILE A 121 -31.45 10.51 28.65
N GLU A 122 -32.35 11.25 28.02
CA GLU A 122 -32.78 12.55 28.53
C GLU A 122 -34.09 12.39 29.30
N GLY A 123 -34.16 12.97 30.50
CA GLY A 123 -35.31 12.85 31.39
C GLY A 123 -34.85 12.64 32.82
N SER A 124 -35.77 12.23 33.70
CA SER A 124 -35.43 11.85 35.07
C SER A 124 -36.16 10.58 35.49
N TYR A 125 -35.51 9.81 36.35
CA TYR A 125 -36.12 8.70 37.06
C TYR A 125 -35.87 8.86 38.56
N ARG A 126 -36.91 9.25 39.29
CA ARG A 126 -36.80 9.58 40.72
C ARG A 126 -38.01 9.11 41.50
N ASN A 127 -37.78 8.59 42.70
CA ASN A 127 -38.81 8.10 43.59
C ASN A 127 -39.83 7.17 42.89
N GLY A 128 -39.36 6.34 41.95
CA GLY A 128 -40.20 5.40 41.19
C GLY A 128 -41.01 6.03 40.04
N ALA A 129 -40.80 7.30 39.71
CA ALA A 129 -41.50 7.99 38.62
C ALA A 129 -40.54 8.49 37.54
N THR A 130 -40.91 8.31 36.26
CA THR A 130 -40.19 8.91 35.13
C THR A 130 -40.82 10.22 34.67
N SER A 131 -40.01 11.20 34.26
CA SER A 131 -40.47 12.49 33.72
C SER A 131 -40.44 12.56 32.19
N GLN A 132 -40.82 11.47 31.52
CA GLN A 132 -40.51 11.16 30.13
C GLN A 132 -39.01 10.92 29.90
N LEU A 133 -38.68 9.80 29.25
CA LEU A 133 -37.31 9.45 28.89
C LEU A 133 -37.19 9.44 27.37
N ASN A 134 -36.43 10.38 26.80
CA ASN A 134 -36.05 10.36 25.38
C ASN A 134 -34.74 9.58 25.22
N LEU A 135 -34.71 8.69 24.24
CA LEU A 135 -33.53 7.88 23.95
C LEU A 135 -32.87 8.42 22.68
N ILE A 136 -31.65 8.92 22.84
CA ILE A 136 -30.92 9.62 21.78
C ILE A 136 -29.62 8.86 21.46
N ALA A 137 -29.37 8.63 20.18
CA ALA A 137 -28.13 8.07 19.66
C ALA A 137 -27.32 9.17 18.96
N ASP A 138 -26.09 9.38 19.41
CA ASP A 138 -25.13 10.28 18.78
C ASP A 138 -24.09 9.46 18.01
N VAL A 139 -24.18 9.47 16.67
CA VAL A 139 -23.39 8.61 15.79
C VAL A 139 -22.46 9.47 14.93
N TYR A 140 -21.21 9.04 14.80
CA TYR A 140 -20.17 9.73 14.02
C TYR A 140 -19.52 8.77 13.05
N TYR A 141 -19.37 9.20 11.80
CA TYR A 141 -18.61 8.50 10.77
C TYR A 141 -17.44 9.39 10.34
N ASP A 142 -16.22 8.88 10.50
CA ASP A 142 -14.96 9.62 10.25
C ASP A 142 -14.94 10.99 10.95
N GLY A 143 -15.42 11.02 12.20
CA GLY A 143 -15.49 12.23 13.03
C GLY A 143 -16.65 13.18 12.71
N THR A 144 -17.43 12.93 11.66
CA THR A 144 -18.61 13.75 11.30
C THR A 144 -19.88 13.16 11.88
N ARG A 145 -20.68 13.99 12.58
CA ARG A 145 -21.97 13.55 13.14
C ARG A 145 -22.94 13.16 12.01
N LEU A 146 -23.48 11.95 12.09
CA LEU A 146 -24.55 11.49 11.20
C LEU A 146 -25.90 11.95 11.75
N THR A 147 -26.70 12.58 10.89
CA THR A 147 -28.08 12.99 11.20
C THR A 147 -29.12 12.11 10.51
N SER A 148 -28.72 11.21 9.62
CA SER A 148 -29.62 10.30 8.90
C SER A 148 -28.85 9.17 8.21
N GLY A 149 -29.55 8.15 7.73
CA GLY A 149 -29.00 7.11 6.85
C GLY A 149 -28.33 5.93 7.57
N TYR A 150 -28.36 5.92 8.91
CA TYR A 150 -27.98 4.78 9.73
C TYR A 150 -29.21 4.16 10.38
N THR A 151 -29.13 2.88 10.71
CA THR A 151 -30.16 2.17 11.48
C THR A 151 -29.57 1.63 12.77
N LEU A 152 -30.42 1.34 13.76
CA LEU A 152 -29.98 0.69 14.99
C LEU A 152 -30.94 -0.38 15.47
N ASP A 153 -30.40 -1.41 16.11
CA ASP A 153 -31.18 -2.31 16.96
C ASP A 153 -31.17 -1.74 18.38
N TYR A 154 -32.36 -1.59 18.95
CA TYR A 154 -32.58 -1.01 20.28
C TYR A 154 -32.94 -2.12 21.27
N TYR A 155 -32.09 -2.32 22.27
CA TYR A 155 -32.30 -3.25 23.37
C TYR A 155 -32.56 -2.48 24.66
N TYR A 156 -33.51 -2.93 25.46
CA TYR A 156 -33.83 -2.31 26.74
C TYR A 156 -34.21 -3.33 27.81
N ARG A 157 -33.99 -2.95 29.06
CA ARG A 157 -34.49 -3.65 30.25
C ARG A 157 -34.47 -2.69 31.45
N GLY A 158 -35.02 -3.13 32.57
CA GLY A 158 -35.19 -2.33 33.78
C GLY A 158 -36.65 -2.16 34.12
N PHE A 159 -36.94 -1.18 34.97
CA PHE A 159 -38.26 -0.99 35.57
C PHE A 159 -38.82 -2.25 36.26
N GLY A 160 -37.94 -3.03 36.89
CA GLY A 160 -38.27 -4.31 37.53
C GLY A 160 -38.22 -5.53 36.61
N ASN A 161 -37.93 -5.36 35.32
CA ASN A 161 -37.73 -6.44 34.37
C ASN A 161 -36.24 -6.60 34.01
N ASN A 162 -35.69 -7.81 34.19
CA ASN A 162 -34.29 -8.12 33.90
C ASN A 162 -34.06 -8.71 32.50
N SER A 163 -35.12 -9.06 31.79
CA SER A 163 -35.06 -9.63 30.45
C SER A 163 -34.98 -8.54 29.39
N TRP A 164 -34.11 -8.72 28.40
CA TRP A 164 -33.97 -7.79 27.28
C TRP A 164 -35.18 -7.82 26.36
N GLY A 165 -35.83 -6.68 26.19
CA GLY A 165 -36.68 -6.38 25.03
C GLY A 165 -35.82 -5.91 23.86
N VAL A 166 -36.27 -6.16 22.62
CA VAL A 166 -35.56 -5.74 21.41
C VAL A 166 -36.52 -5.17 20.37
N LEU A 167 -36.14 -4.04 19.78
CA LEU A 167 -36.75 -3.46 18.59
C LEU A 167 -35.66 -3.33 17.53
N ARG A 168 -35.80 -4.05 16.42
CA ARG A 168 -34.78 -4.09 15.38
C ARG A 168 -34.98 -3.03 14.32
N ASN A 169 -33.88 -2.64 13.68
CA ASN A 169 -33.86 -1.80 12.48
C ASN A 169 -34.63 -0.47 12.64
N GLN A 170 -34.46 0.17 13.80
CA GLN A 170 -35.03 1.49 14.07
C GLN A 170 -34.26 2.56 13.30
N THR A 171 -34.97 3.56 12.81
CA THR A 171 -34.38 4.73 12.13
C THR A 171 -34.58 5.94 13.04
N PRO A 172 -33.50 6.47 13.64
CA PRO A 172 -33.60 7.66 14.47
C PRO A 172 -33.98 8.89 13.65
N ASP A 173 -34.55 9.90 14.31
CA ASP A 173 -34.79 11.21 13.69
C ASP A 173 -33.50 12.02 13.49
N ALA A 174 -33.61 13.22 12.92
CA ALA A 174 -32.45 14.09 12.64
C ALA A 174 -31.64 14.50 13.89
N ASN A 175 -32.24 14.44 15.07
CA ASN A 175 -31.59 14.72 16.35
C ASN A 175 -31.01 13.46 17.00
N GLY A 176 -31.21 12.29 16.39
CA GLY A 176 -30.77 10.99 16.88
C GLY A 176 -31.78 10.32 17.81
N LYS A 177 -33.00 10.85 17.98
CA LYS A 177 -34.01 10.22 18.83
C LYS A 177 -34.58 8.99 18.15
N PHE A 178 -34.54 7.86 18.85
CA PHE A 178 -35.02 6.57 18.32
C PHE A 178 -36.07 5.90 19.19
N GLY A 179 -36.33 6.44 20.38
CA GLY A 179 -37.31 5.88 21.29
C GLY A 179 -37.72 6.87 22.37
N GLN A 180 -38.86 6.60 23.00
CA GLN A 180 -39.35 7.35 24.13
C GLN A 180 -40.09 6.44 25.11
N TRP A 181 -39.90 6.68 26.40
CA TRP A 181 -40.77 6.18 27.45
C TRP A 181 -41.55 7.32 28.06
N ASN A 182 -42.88 7.17 28.12
CA ASN A 182 -43.75 8.19 28.70
C ASN A 182 -43.50 8.35 30.20
N ALA A 183 -43.88 9.53 30.72
CA ALA A 183 -43.93 9.77 32.15
C ALA A 183 -44.92 8.80 32.80
N SER A 184 -44.44 8.00 33.75
CA SER A 184 -45.24 6.95 34.39
C SER A 184 -44.62 6.53 35.71
N GLN A 185 -45.43 5.94 36.59
CA GLN A 185 -44.91 5.17 37.71
C GLN A 185 -44.27 3.89 37.19
N ARG A 186 -43.09 3.57 37.69
CA ARG A 186 -42.29 2.41 37.31
C ARG A 186 -41.89 1.64 38.56
N SER A 187 -41.77 0.33 38.40
CA SER A 187 -41.22 -0.55 39.43
C SER A 187 -39.70 -0.60 39.30
N GLY A 188 -38.97 -1.09 40.31
CA GLY A 188 -37.53 -1.36 40.20
C GLY A 188 -36.62 -0.13 40.27
N GLY A 189 -35.31 -0.38 40.35
CA GLY A 189 -34.33 0.65 40.72
C GLY A 189 -33.59 1.32 39.56
N TRP A 190 -33.80 0.88 38.32
CA TRP A 190 -32.96 1.32 37.19
C TRP A 190 -33.60 1.05 35.83
N PHE A 191 -33.02 1.64 34.79
CA PHE A 191 -33.35 1.43 33.39
C PHE A 191 -32.09 1.42 32.51
N GLU A 192 -31.98 0.44 31.59
CA GLU A 192 -30.82 0.27 30.71
C GLU A 192 -31.22 0.25 29.24
N VAL A 193 -30.32 0.81 28.43
CA VAL A 193 -30.44 0.82 26.98
C VAL A 193 -29.11 0.42 26.35
N ARG A 194 -29.15 -0.54 25.43
CA ARG A 194 -28.05 -0.87 24.51
C ARG A 194 -28.53 -0.63 23.09
N ILE A 195 -27.67 -0.04 22.25
CA ILE A 195 -27.91 0.08 20.82
C ILE A 195 -26.82 -0.60 20.01
N GLU A 196 -27.18 -1.12 18.84
CA GLU A 196 -26.25 -1.64 17.85
C GLU A 196 -26.52 -0.95 16.51
N VAL A 197 -25.68 0.03 16.19
CA VAL A 197 -25.79 0.90 15.02
C VAL A 197 -25.16 0.23 13.82
N ASN A 198 -25.79 0.36 12.65
CA ASN A 198 -25.29 -0.10 11.37
C ASN A 198 -25.25 1.07 10.37
N TYR A 199 -24.09 1.29 9.75
CA TYR A 199 -23.92 2.31 8.72
C TYR A 199 -22.81 1.91 7.74
N ARG A 200 -23.12 1.87 6.43
CA ARG A 200 -22.17 1.53 5.36
C ARG A 200 -21.35 0.26 5.62
N GLY A 201 -21.98 -0.78 6.19
CA GLY A 201 -21.33 -2.05 6.52
C GLY A 201 -20.52 -2.05 7.82
N LEU A 202 -20.34 -0.90 8.48
CA LEU A 202 -19.74 -0.80 9.80
C LEU A 202 -20.81 -0.97 10.89
N ARG A 203 -20.38 -1.50 12.04
CA ARG A 203 -21.23 -1.70 13.23
C ARG A 203 -20.58 -1.07 14.45
N ALA A 204 -21.37 -0.38 15.26
CA ALA A 204 -20.93 0.20 16.53
C ALA A 204 -21.97 -0.04 17.61
N SER A 205 -21.53 -0.35 18.84
CA SER A 205 -22.44 -0.57 19.97
C SER A 205 -22.23 0.48 21.04
N ALA A 206 -23.33 0.94 21.65
CA ALA A 206 -23.29 1.84 22.78
C ALA A 206 -24.27 1.38 23.87
N PHE A 207 -24.01 1.81 25.10
CA PHE A 207 -24.80 1.44 26.27
C PHE A 207 -24.96 2.64 27.21
N THR A 208 -26.10 2.72 27.90
CA THR A 208 -26.35 3.70 28.94
C THR A 208 -27.26 3.11 30.01
N HIS A 209 -27.11 3.62 31.23
CA HIS A 209 -27.79 3.19 32.43
C HIS A 209 -28.36 4.42 33.14
N LEU A 210 -29.58 4.32 33.65
CA LEU A 210 -30.25 5.36 34.43
C LEU A 210 -30.77 4.77 35.73
N ASP A 211 -30.23 5.24 36.85
CA ASP A 211 -30.70 4.88 38.19
C ASP A 211 -31.98 5.64 38.57
N ASN A 212 -32.82 4.97 39.36
CA ASN A 212 -33.89 5.62 40.11
C ASN A 212 -33.29 6.30 41.35
N VAL A 213 -33.22 7.62 41.35
CA VAL A 213 -32.72 8.35 42.52
C VAL A 213 -33.85 8.50 43.53
N ASN A 214 -33.61 8.00 44.74
CA ASN A 214 -34.54 8.15 45.86
C ASN A 214 -34.14 9.38 46.67
N ASP A 215 -34.69 10.54 46.32
CA ASP A 215 -34.42 11.82 47.01
C ASP A 215 -35.14 11.92 48.37
N GLY A 216 -35.86 10.87 48.78
CA GLY A 216 -36.71 10.85 49.97
C GLY A 216 -38.01 11.63 49.77
N GLU A 217 -38.89 11.59 50.76
CA GLU A 217 -39.99 12.56 50.80
C GLU A 217 -39.36 13.96 50.85
N ARG A 218 -39.80 14.86 49.98
CA ARG A 218 -39.55 16.29 50.19
C ARG A 218 -40.04 16.56 51.62
N GLY A 219 -39.13 16.89 52.52
CA GLY A 219 -39.47 17.14 53.92
C GLY A 219 -40.67 18.07 53.98
N ALA A 220 -41.59 17.83 54.93
CA ALA A 220 -42.76 18.67 55.11
C ALA A 220 -42.33 20.14 54.96
N THR A 221 -43.00 20.89 54.08
CA THR A 221 -42.73 22.32 53.94
C THR A 221 -42.77 22.87 55.36
N GLY A 222 -41.61 23.25 55.89
CA GLY A 222 -41.53 23.61 57.30
C GLY A 222 -42.62 24.63 57.57
N ALA A 223 -43.45 24.39 58.58
CA ALA A 223 -44.44 25.39 58.96
C ALA A 223 -43.69 26.73 59.13
N PRO A 224 -44.21 27.86 58.62
CA PRO A 224 -43.63 29.17 58.90
C PRO A 224 -43.33 29.24 60.40
N GLY A 225 -42.10 29.56 60.79
CA GLY A 225 -41.68 29.43 62.19
C GLY A 225 -42.63 30.19 63.14
N GLN A 226 -43.45 29.47 63.91
CA GLN A 226 -44.34 30.03 64.93
C GLN A 226 -43.73 30.03 66.34
N ASN A 227 -42.40 29.93 66.45
CA ASN A 227 -41.72 29.60 67.70
C ASN A 227 -40.76 30.69 68.18
N ILE A 228 -41.06 31.98 67.97
CA ILE A 228 -40.33 33.00 68.72
C ILE A 228 -40.91 32.98 70.14
N VAL A 229 -40.17 32.42 71.08
CA VAL A 229 -40.54 32.38 72.49
C VAL A 229 -39.73 33.42 73.27
N ASN A 230 -40.39 34.17 74.15
CA ASN A 230 -39.71 35.03 75.10
C ASN A 230 -38.92 34.16 76.09
N GLN A 231 -37.61 34.35 76.17
CA GLN A 231 -36.74 33.58 77.07
C GLN A 231 -37.03 33.86 78.56
N ASN A 232 -37.71 34.97 78.87
CA ASN A 232 -38.19 35.29 80.22
C ASN A 232 -39.59 34.69 80.48
N GLY A 233 -39.67 33.35 80.58
CA GLY A 233 -40.91 32.63 80.93
C GLY A 233 -41.51 31.75 79.83
N SER A 234 -40.83 31.62 78.68
CA SER A 234 -41.21 30.73 77.57
C SER A 234 -42.57 31.03 76.91
N GLN A 235 -43.05 32.27 77.02
CA GLN A 235 -44.30 32.70 76.37
C GLN A 235 -44.09 32.88 74.87
N ALA A 236 -44.99 32.35 74.04
CA ALA A 236 -44.95 32.52 72.59
C ALA A 236 -45.20 34.00 72.20
N LEU A 237 -44.43 34.49 71.25
CA LEU A 237 -44.57 35.81 70.64
C LEU A 237 -45.10 35.68 69.22
N ASN A 238 -46.01 36.58 68.85
CA ASN A 238 -46.46 36.77 67.48
C ASN A 238 -45.42 37.58 66.70
N TYR A 239 -45.44 37.47 65.37
CA TYR A 239 -44.63 38.29 64.48
C TYR A 239 -45.52 39.08 63.53
N TRP A 240 -45.26 40.38 63.41
CA TRP A 240 -45.94 41.29 62.51
C TRP A 240 -44.91 42.06 61.69
N ALA A 241 -45.14 42.23 60.39
CA ALA A 241 -44.28 43.03 59.52
C ALA A 241 -45.11 43.99 58.67
N GLY A 242 -44.64 45.24 58.52
CA GLY A 242 -45.34 46.27 57.75
C GLY A 242 -44.59 47.60 57.69
N THR A 243 -45.14 48.55 56.95
CA THR A 243 -44.56 49.91 56.84
C THR A 243 -44.81 50.74 58.11
N GLN A 244 -44.04 51.81 58.30
CA GLN A 244 -44.23 52.75 59.42
C GLN A 244 -45.67 53.28 59.50
N ALA A 245 -46.27 53.67 58.37
CA ALA A 245 -47.65 54.16 58.34
C ALA A 245 -48.67 53.09 58.78
N GLN A 246 -48.45 51.83 58.39
CA GLN A 246 -49.31 50.72 58.80
C GLN A 246 -49.12 50.38 60.28
N TYR A 247 -47.90 50.48 60.79
CA TYR A 247 -47.66 50.34 62.22
C TYR A 247 -48.42 51.43 62.95
N ASP A 248 -48.17 52.71 62.66
CA ASP A 248 -48.78 53.85 63.38
C ASP A 248 -50.31 53.87 63.34
N ALA A 249 -50.92 53.27 62.31
CA ALA A 249 -52.37 53.10 62.19
C ALA A 249 -52.97 51.99 63.10
N LEU A 250 -52.15 51.14 63.73
CA LEU A 250 -52.65 50.10 64.63
C LEU A 250 -53.29 50.72 65.89
N PRO A 251 -54.55 50.39 66.20
CA PRO A 251 -55.25 50.95 67.37
C PRO A 251 -54.58 50.62 68.70
N THR A 252 -53.94 49.45 68.79
CA THR A 252 -53.26 48.94 69.98
C THR A 252 -52.02 48.16 69.56
N LYS A 253 -50.97 48.22 70.39
CA LYS A 253 -49.73 47.43 70.20
C LYS A 253 -49.73 46.30 71.20
N ASP A 254 -49.70 45.07 70.70
CA ASP A 254 -49.64 43.87 71.54
C ASP A 254 -48.22 43.70 72.08
N PRO A 255 -48.01 43.71 73.41
CA PRO A 255 -46.69 43.49 74.02
C PRO A 255 -46.08 42.12 73.69
N ASN A 256 -46.90 41.16 73.26
CA ASN A 256 -46.46 39.81 72.87
C ASN A 256 -46.25 39.68 71.36
N THR A 257 -46.11 40.79 70.62
CA THR A 257 -45.84 40.79 69.18
C THR A 257 -44.51 41.50 68.89
N ILE A 258 -43.65 40.85 68.12
CA ILE A 258 -42.47 41.50 67.52
C ILE A 258 -42.91 42.20 66.24
N TYR A 259 -42.74 43.50 66.21
CA TYR A 259 -43.07 44.35 65.06
C TYR A 259 -41.81 44.66 64.25
N ASP A 260 -41.72 44.12 63.05
CA ASP A 260 -40.67 44.40 62.08
C ASP A 260 -41.15 45.49 61.11
N ILE A 261 -40.72 46.73 61.37
CA ILE A 261 -41.17 47.91 60.65
C ILE A 261 -40.13 48.29 59.60
N PHE A 262 -40.44 48.06 58.33
CA PHE A 262 -39.56 48.47 57.24
C PHE A 262 -39.84 49.90 56.78
N LYS A 263 -38.76 50.62 56.45
CA LYS A 263 -38.78 52.02 56.00
C LYS A 263 -38.99 52.13 54.50
#